data_AF-A0A401U0U7-F1
#
_entry.id   AF-A0A401U0U7-F1
#
_cell.length_a   1.000
_cell.length_b   1.000
_cell.length_c   1.000
_cell.angle_alpha   90.00
_cell.angle_beta   90.00
_cell.angle_gamma   90.00
#
_symmetry.space_group_name_H-M   'P 1'
#
loop_
_entity.id
_entity.type
_entity.pdbx_description
1 polymer ?
#
loop_
_entity_poly.entity_id
_entity_poly.type
_entity_poly.pdbx_seq_one_letter_code
_entity_poly.pdbx_strand_id
1 'polypeptide(L)'
;IIWPLLCGLAKAKYYLLTCKPLSGEEAERIGLVSLCVEDADLQRIAIETAEELSSGAQSAIRWTKYALNNWLRVNGPLFDTSTALEILGFTGAEAREGLASHLEKRKPVFPQDCPL
;
A
#
# COMPACT_ATOMS: atom_id res chain seq x y z
N ILE A 1 -5.64 -2.43 -3.14
CA ILE A 1 -5.65 -3.82 -3.67
C ILE A 1 -4.35 -4.61 -3.52
N ILE A 2 -3.17 -4.00 -3.47
CA ILE A 2 -1.91 -4.77 -3.56
C ILE A 2 -1.48 -5.43 -2.25
N TRP A 3 -1.89 -4.89 -1.09
CA TRP A 3 -1.48 -5.39 0.24
C TRP A 3 -1.80 -6.88 0.47
N PRO A 4 -3.02 -7.40 0.20
CA PRO A 4 -3.30 -8.82 0.36
C PRO A 4 -2.44 -9.73 -0.53
N LEU A 5 -2.01 -9.25 -1.72
CA LEU A 5 -1.12 -10.01 -2.61
C LEU A 5 0.29 -10.09 -2.06
N LEU A 6 0.77 -9.03 -1.40
CA LEU A 6 2.14 -8.92 -0.91
C LEU A 6 2.32 -9.58 0.47
N CYS A 7 1.51 -9.20 1.45
CA CYS A 7 1.69 -9.65 2.84
C CYS A 7 0.55 -10.52 3.38
N GLY A 8 -0.37 -10.95 2.51
CA GLY A 8 -1.55 -11.70 2.90
C GLY A 8 -2.64 -10.85 3.56
N LEU A 9 -3.88 -11.37 3.54
CA LEU A 9 -5.07 -10.63 4.00
C LEU A 9 -5.05 -10.30 5.50
N ALA A 10 -4.47 -11.18 6.33
CA ALA A 10 -4.43 -11.00 7.78
C ALA A 10 -3.59 -9.77 8.17
N LYS A 11 -2.36 -9.66 7.63
CA LYS A 11 -1.49 -8.50 7.89
C LYS A 11 -2.03 -7.23 7.23
N ALA A 12 -2.59 -7.36 6.01
CA ALA A 12 -3.24 -6.24 5.34
C ALA A 12 -4.35 -5.63 6.20
N LYS A 13 -5.29 -6.45 6.72
CA LYS A 13 -6.35 -5.97 7.61
C LYS A 13 -5.80 -5.34 8.89
N TYR A 14 -4.82 -5.98 9.52
CA TYR A 14 -4.24 -5.46 10.75
C TYR A 14 -3.66 -4.05 10.56
N TYR A 15 -2.80 -3.84 9.55
CA TYR A 15 -2.18 -2.52 9.35
C TYR A 15 -3.14 -1.48 8.78
N LEU A 16 -3.96 -1.84 7.77
CA LEU A 16 -4.87 -0.88 7.13
C LEU A 16 -6.01 -0.43 8.06
N LEU A 17 -6.50 -1.28 8.96
CA LEU A 17 -7.60 -0.92 9.87
C LEU A 17 -7.12 -0.23 11.16
N THR A 18 -5.86 -0.47 11.58
CA THR A 18 -5.33 0.13 12.81
C THR A 18 -4.47 1.36 12.57
N CYS A 19 -4.08 1.62 11.32
CA CYS A 19 -3.15 2.68 10.94
C CYS A 19 -1.85 2.66 11.75
N LYS A 20 -1.42 1.48 12.23
CA LYS A 20 -0.17 1.36 12.98
C LYS A 20 1.03 1.62 12.07
N PRO A 21 2.08 2.29 12.58
CA PRO A 21 3.31 2.47 11.82
C PRO A 21 3.97 1.12 11.54
N LEU A 22 4.67 1.05 10.41
CA LEU A 22 5.37 -0.13 9.91
C LEU A 22 6.82 0.24 9.64
N SER A 23 7.77 -0.51 10.19
CA SER A 23 9.20 -0.33 9.91
C SER A 23 9.60 -1.07 8.63
N GLY A 24 10.77 -0.73 8.07
CA GLY A 24 11.31 -1.40 6.88
C GLY A 24 11.54 -2.89 7.11
N GLU A 25 12.04 -3.27 8.29
CA GLU A 25 12.34 -4.66 8.64
C GLU A 25 11.07 -5.49 8.76
N GLU A 26 10.02 -4.95 9.40
CA GLU A 26 8.74 -5.64 9.48
C GLU A 26 8.06 -5.70 8.10
N ALA A 27 8.22 -4.67 7.26
CA ALA A 27 7.68 -4.66 5.90
C ALA A 27 8.32 -5.76 5.02
N GLU A 28 9.64 -5.97 5.11
CA GLU A 28 10.33 -7.06 4.41
C GLU A 28 9.91 -8.41 4.98
N ARG A 29 9.90 -8.56 6.32
CA ARG A 29 9.56 -9.82 7.00
C ARG A 29 8.16 -10.33 6.65
N ILE A 30 7.21 -9.42 6.41
CA ILE A 30 5.84 -9.79 6.00
C ILE A 30 5.66 -9.90 4.48
N GLY A 31 6.69 -9.62 3.67
CA GLY A 31 6.64 -9.67 2.21
C GLY A 31 6.01 -8.44 1.54
N LEU A 32 5.86 -7.32 2.28
CA LEU A 32 5.34 -6.07 1.71
C LEU A 32 6.36 -5.39 0.79
N VAL A 33 7.64 -5.53 1.08
CA VAL A 33 8.76 -5.09 0.24
C VAL A 33 9.73 -6.25 0.01
N SER A 34 10.53 -6.18 -1.06
CA SER A 34 11.44 -7.26 -1.43
C SER A 34 12.74 -7.30 -0.63
N LEU A 35 13.21 -6.13 -0.16
CA LEU A 35 14.46 -5.97 0.57
C LEU A 35 14.32 -4.85 1.61
N CYS A 36 14.94 -5.04 2.76
CA CYS A 36 15.23 -4.00 3.75
C CYS A 36 16.74 -3.95 3.95
N VAL A 37 17.32 -2.76 3.85
CA VAL A 37 18.76 -2.52 3.98
C VAL A 37 18.99 -1.36 4.94
N GLU A 38 20.23 -1.18 5.39
CA GLU A 38 20.62 -0.01 6.17
C GLU A 38 20.38 1.29 5.38
N ASP A 39 19.97 2.35 6.08
CA ASP A 39 19.62 3.64 5.46
C ASP A 39 20.76 4.20 4.59
N ALA A 40 22.02 4.00 4.99
CA ALA A 40 23.20 4.45 4.27
C ALA A 40 23.41 3.71 2.93
N ASP A 41 22.88 2.49 2.80
CA ASP A 41 23.03 1.63 1.62
C ASP A 41 21.86 1.72 0.64
N LEU A 42 20.72 2.28 1.07
CA LEU A 42 19.46 2.31 0.30
C LEU A 42 19.65 2.80 -1.13
N GLN A 43 20.28 3.96 -1.31
CA GLN A 43 20.45 4.58 -2.62
C GLN A 43 21.35 3.74 -3.53
N ARG A 44 22.43 3.19 -2.99
CA ARG A 44 23.40 2.39 -3.74
C ARG A 44 22.74 1.10 -4.24
N ILE A 45 22.09 0.34 -3.35
CA ILE A 45 21.40 -0.92 -3.69
C ILE A 45 20.26 -0.68 -4.68
N ALA A 46 19.50 0.41 -4.53
CA ALA A 46 18.42 0.75 -5.45
C ALA A 46 18.93 1.02 -6.88
N ILE A 47 20.05 1.75 -7.01
CA ILE A 47 20.69 2.01 -8.32
C ILE A 47 21.25 0.72 -8.90
N GLU A 48 22.00 -0.07 -8.12
CA GLU A 48 22.56 -1.35 -8.57
C GLU A 48 21.45 -2.27 -9.11
N THR A 49 20.33 -2.39 -8.40
CA THR A 49 19.16 -3.18 -8.85
C THR A 49 18.58 -2.64 -10.16
N ALA A 50 18.47 -1.32 -10.30
CA ALA A 50 17.97 -0.70 -11.52
C ALA A 50 18.93 -0.92 -12.71
N GLU A 51 20.23 -0.84 -12.48
CA GLU A 51 21.27 -1.11 -13.48
C GLU A 51 21.24 -2.57 -13.96
N GLU A 52 21.10 -3.53 -13.05
CA GLU A 52 20.88 -4.94 -13.38
C GLU A 52 19.65 -5.16 -14.26
N LEU A 53 18.51 -4.57 -13.91
CA LEU A 53 17.29 -4.67 -14.71
C LEU A 53 17.42 -3.97 -16.07
N SER A 54 18.17 -2.87 -16.14
CA SER A 54 18.36 -2.11 -17.37
C SER A 54 19.31 -2.81 -18.36
N SER A 55 20.28 -3.56 -17.85
CA SER A 55 21.26 -4.32 -18.63
C SER A 55 20.77 -5.72 -19.02
N GLY A 56 19.68 -6.20 -18.42
CA GLY A 56 19.08 -7.49 -18.72
C GLY A 56 18.28 -7.56 -20.03
N ALA A 57 17.81 -8.77 -20.36
CA ALA A 57 17.03 -9.05 -21.58
C ALA A 57 15.64 -8.36 -21.52
N GLN A 58 15.55 -7.18 -22.16
CA GLN A 58 14.40 -6.29 -22.02
C GLN A 58 13.05 -6.90 -22.44
N SER A 59 13.01 -7.71 -23.49
CA SER A 59 11.78 -8.40 -23.91
C SER A 59 11.29 -9.37 -22.84
N ALA A 60 12.19 -10.22 -22.32
CA ALA A 60 11.88 -11.20 -21.27
C ALA A 60 11.42 -10.51 -19.98
N ILE A 61 12.13 -9.48 -19.51
CA ILE A 61 11.76 -8.71 -18.30
C ILE A 61 10.36 -8.11 -18.46
N ARG A 62 10.08 -7.48 -19.60
CA ARG A 62 8.78 -6.85 -19.86
C ARG A 62 7.65 -7.88 -19.92
N TRP A 63 7.85 -9.00 -20.60
CA TRP A 63 6.83 -10.05 -20.72
C TRP A 63 6.57 -10.74 -19.39
N THR A 64 7.61 -11.04 -18.62
CA THR A 64 7.48 -11.58 -17.26
C THR A 64 6.71 -10.60 -16.37
N LYS A 65 7.09 -9.33 -16.34
CA LYS A 65 6.35 -8.29 -15.59
C LYS A 65 4.89 -8.20 -16.04
N TYR A 66 4.64 -8.23 -17.35
CA TYR A 66 3.28 -8.15 -17.88
C TYR A 66 2.42 -9.33 -17.42
N ALA A 67 2.96 -10.55 -17.51
CA ALA A 67 2.28 -11.77 -17.11
C ALA A 67 2.00 -11.79 -15.61
N LEU A 68 2.99 -11.44 -14.77
CA LEU A 68 2.82 -11.38 -13.31
C LEU A 68 1.80 -10.31 -12.90
N ASN A 69 1.82 -9.14 -13.53
CA ASN A 69 0.87 -8.07 -13.21
C ASN A 69 -0.58 -8.40 -13.59
N ASN A 70 -0.86 -9.48 -14.34
CA ASN A 70 -2.24 -9.91 -14.56
C ASN A 70 -2.94 -10.32 -13.26
N TRP A 71 -2.21 -10.75 -12.22
CA TRP A 71 -2.78 -10.97 -10.88
C TRP A 71 -3.46 -9.72 -10.32
N LEU A 72 -2.94 -8.53 -10.60
CA LEU A 72 -3.58 -7.28 -10.20
C LEU A 72 -4.77 -6.95 -11.11
N ARG A 73 -4.64 -7.18 -12.42
CA ARG A 73 -5.70 -6.86 -13.39
C ARG A 73 -6.98 -7.65 -13.16
N VAL A 74 -6.87 -8.95 -12.84
CA VAL A 74 -8.05 -9.78 -12.56
C VAL A 74 -8.79 -9.35 -11.28
N ASN A 75 -8.09 -8.66 -10.38
CA ASN A 75 -8.65 -8.09 -9.15
C ASN A 75 -9.06 -6.62 -9.29
N GLY A 76 -9.14 -6.09 -10.52
CA GLY A 76 -9.56 -4.72 -10.82
C GLY A 76 -10.87 -4.30 -10.14
N PRO A 77 -11.94 -5.10 -10.18
CA PRO A 77 -13.21 -4.75 -9.53
C PRO A 77 -13.12 -4.51 -8.01
N LEU A 78 -12.14 -5.13 -7.33
CA LEU A 78 -11.89 -4.88 -5.90
C LEU A 78 -11.34 -3.46 -5.68
N PHE A 79 -10.53 -2.95 -6.61
CA PHE A 79 -10.02 -1.58 -6.56
C PHE A 79 -11.13 -0.57 -6.82
N ASP A 80 -11.98 -0.85 -7.81
CA ASP A 80 -13.12 0.01 -8.14
C ASP A 80 -14.06 0.15 -6.94
N THR A 81 -14.38 -0.98 -6.30
CA THR A 81 -15.20 -0.99 -5.08
C THR A 81 -14.55 -0.20 -3.95
N SER A 82 -13.26 -0.42 -3.67
CA SER A 82 -12.58 0.32 -2.60
C SER A 82 -12.55 1.82 -2.86
N THR A 83 -12.32 2.22 -4.12
CA THR A 83 -12.25 3.64 -4.51
C THR A 83 -13.63 4.30 -4.43
N ALA A 84 -14.68 3.63 -4.90
CA ALA A 84 -16.04 4.14 -4.81
C ALA A 84 -16.48 4.35 -3.36
N LEU A 85 -16.21 3.37 -2.48
CA LEU A 85 -16.53 3.47 -1.05
C LEU A 85 -15.72 4.58 -0.36
N GLU A 86 -14.44 4.74 -0.70
CA GLU A 86 -13.61 5.82 -0.19
C GLU A 86 -14.16 7.19 -0.59
N ILE A 87 -14.51 7.40 -1.87
CA ILE A 87 -15.10 8.65 -2.37
C ILE A 87 -16.42 8.97 -1.68
N LEU A 88 -17.27 7.96 -1.46
CA LEU A 88 -18.50 8.15 -0.70
C LEU A 88 -18.20 8.60 0.75
N GLY A 89 -17.22 7.95 1.39
CA GLY A 89 -16.75 8.30 2.74
C GLY A 89 -16.20 9.72 2.87
N PHE A 90 -15.56 10.25 1.82
CA PHE A 90 -15.04 11.63 1.79
C PHE A 90 -16.13 12.71 1.95
N THR A 91 -17.37 12.40 1.58
CA THR A 91 -18.50 13.33 1.75
C THR A 91 -19.08 13.32 3.18
N GLY A 92 -18.67 12.34 3.99
CA GLY A 92 -19.19 12.06 5.32
C GLY A 92 -18.65 12.98 6.41
N ALA A 93 -19.24 12.85 7.61
CA ALA A 93 -18.82 13.61 8.79
C ALA A 93 -17.44 13.17 9.32
N GLU A 94 -17.06 11.90 9.15
CA GLU A 94 -15.77 11.37 9.59
C GLU A 94 -14.59 12.00 8.86
N ALA A 95 -14.71 12.21 7.54
CA ALA A 95 -13.65 12.85 6.75
C ALA A 95 -13.42 14.31 7.18
N ARG A 96 -14.49 15.06 7.45
CA ARG A 96 -14.40 16.44 7.97
C ARG A 96 -13.72 16.49 9.33
N GLU A 97 -14.10 15.59 10.24
CA GLU A 97 -13.52 15.51 11.59
C GLU A 97 -12.07 15.02 11.57
N GLY A 98 -11.74 14.04 10.72
CA GLY A 98 -10.38 13.56 10.52
C GLY A 98 -9.44 14.68 10.07
N LEU A 99 -9.90 15.51 9.11
CA LEU A 99 -9.13 16.67 8.66
C LEU A 99 -8.99 17.73 9.76
N ALA A 100 -10.09 18.10 10.44
CA ALA A 100 -10.07 19.11 11.50
C ALA A 100 -9.16 18.70 12.67
N SER A 101 -9.31 17.47 13.18
CA SER A 101 -8.49 16.95 14.27
C SER A 101 -7.00 16.87 13.92
N HIS A 102 -6.67 16.55 12.66
CA HIS A 102 -5.28 16.54 12.18
C HIS A 102 -4.68 17.95 12.15
N LEU A 103 -5.41 18.94 11.61
CA LEU A 103 -4.97 20.34 11.57
C LEU A 103 -4.83 20.95 12.97
N GLU A 104 -5.76 20.62 13.87
CA GLU A 104 -5.80 21.08 15.26
C GLU A 104 -4.89 20.27 16.19
N LYS A 105 -4.22 19.22 15.69
CA LYS A 105 -3.33 18.32 16.45
C LYS A 105 -3.99 17.72 17.70
N ARG A 106 -5.27 17.40 17.61
CA ARG A 106 -6.04 16.75 18.69
C ARG A 106 -6.47 15.35 18.28
N LYS A 107 -6.99 14.58 19.24
CA LYS A 107 -7.60 13.28 18.94
C LYS A 107 -8.94 13.50 18.20
N PRO A 108 -9.23 12.70 17.16
CA PRO A 108 -10.52 12.75 16.49
C PRO A 108 -11.64 12.22 17.39
N VAL A 109 -12.84 12.77 17.21
CA VAL A 109 -14.08 12.29 17.83
C VAL A 109 -15.06 11.91 16.73
N PHE A 110 -15.00 10.65 16.29
CA PHE A 110 -15.85 10.16 15.21
C PHE A 110 -17.31 9.95 15.67
N PRO A 111 -18.31 10.22 14.81
CA PRO A 111 -19.71 9.92 15.10
C PRO A 111 -19.93 8.42 15.32
N GLN A 112 -20.81 8.04 16.24
CA GLN A 112 -21.16 6.62 16.47
C GLN A 112 -22.13 6.07 15.41
N ASP A 113 -22.88 6.96 14.76
CA ASP A 113 -23.91 6.61 13.79
C ASP A 113 -23.34 6.72 12.37
N CYS A 114 -22.48 5.78 11.98
CA CYS A 114 -21.88 5.74 10.64
C CYS A 114 -22.66 4.76 9.72
N PRO A 115 -23.09 5.17 8.51
CA PRO A 115 -23.72 4.26 7.56
C PRO A 115 -22.73 3.22 7.00
N LEU A 116 -23.24 2.07 6.56
CA LEU A 116 -22.49 1.02 5.87
C LEU A 116 -22.12 1.41 4.44
#